data_AF-A0A2D7WJX2-F1
#
_entry.id   AF-A0A2D7WJX2-F1
#
_cell.length_a   1.000
_cell.length_b   1.000
_cell.length_c   1.000
_cell.angle_alpha   90.00
_cell.angle_beta   90.00
_cell.angle_gamma   90.00
#
_symmetry.space_group_name_H-M   'P 1'
#
loop_
_entity.id
_entity.type
_entity.pdbx_description
1 polymer ?
#
loop_
_entity_poly.entity_id
_entity_poly.type
_entity_poly.pdbx_seq_one_letter_code
_entity_poly.pdbx_strand_id
1 'polypeptide(L)'
;MGLRIMNIATLVFWLAFVINFFQPLAGDSSHWINWVGYGLLAAHFCECLIFRKELHRDYANNLALGYITVLLLGLGRTSAWLNERKSTAV
;
A
#
# COMPACT_ATOMS: atom_id res chain seq x y z
N MET A 1 -12.66 12.42 4.77
CA MET A 1 -13.44 11.16 4.82
C MET A 1 -12.95 10.14 3.79
N GLY A 2 -12.66 10.53 2.54
CA GLY A 2 -12.20 9.62 1.47
C GLY A 2 -10.96 8.78 1.77
N LEU A 3 -9.90 9.36 2.34
CA LEU A 3 -8.66 8.62 2.65
C LEU A 3 -8.87 7.43 3.62
N ARG A 4 -9.75 7.59 4.61
CA ARG A 4 -10.07 6.52 5.56
C ARG A 4 -10.82 5.37 4.87
N ILE A 5 -11.74 5.70 3.97
CA ILE A 5 -12.50 4.71 3.19
C ILE A 5 -11.56 3.93 2.27
N MET A 6 -10.65 4.62 1.58
CA MET A 6 -9.65 3.96 0.73
C MET A 6 -8.77 3.02 1.53
N ASN A 7 -8.27 3.43 2.70
CA ASN A 7 -7.46 2.56 3.55
C ASN A 7 -8.23 1.31 4.00
N ILE A 8 -9.51 1.47 4.39
CA ILE A 8 -10.37 0.32 4.75
C ILE A 8 -10.57 -0.60 3.55
N ALA A 9 -10.87 -0.05 2.37
CA ALA A 9 -11.05 -0.83 1.15
C ALA A 9 -9.77 -1.61 0.79
N THR A 10 -8.60 -0.98 0.88
CA THR A 10 -7.31 -1.63 0.64
C THR A 10 -7.05 -2.76 1.65
N LEU A 11 -7.33 -2.56 2.93
CA LEU A 11 -7.18 -3.61 3.95
C LEU A 11 -8.14 -4.78 3.73
N VAL A 12 -9.39 -4.50 3.37
CA VAL A 12 -10.38 -5.54 3.01
C VAL A 12 -9.93 -6.29 1.76
N PHE A 13 -9.38 -5.58 0.77
CA PHE A 13 -8.83 -6.20 -0.42
C PHE A 13 -7.62 -7.09 -0.11
N TRP A 14 -6.71 -6.67 0.78
CA TRP A 14 -5.60 -7.53 1.23
C TRP A 14 -6.08 -8.83 1.87
N LEU A 15 -7.13 -8.75 2.71
CA LEU A 15 -7.80 -9.93 3.26
C LEU A 15 -8.35 -10.84 2.16
N ALA A 16 -9.08 -10.27 1.20
CA ALA A 16 -9.63 -11.02 0.07
C ALA A 16 -8.51 -11.67 -0.77
N PHE A 17 -7.43 -10.95 -1.05
CA PHE A 17 -6.27 -11.46 -1.77
C PHE A 17 -5.59 -12.63 -1.06
N VAL A 18 -5.33 -12.50 0.25
CA VAL A 18 -4.71 -13.59 1.04
C VAL A 18 -5.61 -14.82 1.06
N ILE A 19 -6.92 -14.65 1.32
CA ILE A 19 -7.85 -15.77 1.31
C ILE A 19 -7.90 -16.41 -0.09
N ASN A 20 -8.01 -15.60 -1.14
CA ASN A 20 -8.07 -16.07 -2.52
C ASN A 20 -6.82 -16.80 -2.99
N PHE A 21 -5.65 -16.46 -2.43
CA PHE A 21 -4.39 -17.13 -2.72
C PHE A 21 -4.37 -18.57 -2.19
N PHE A 22 -4.91 -18.81 -0.99
CA PHE A 22 -4.98 -20.16 -0.40
C PHE A 22 -6.22 -20.95 -0.84
N GLN A 23 -7.34 -20.27 -1.00
CA GLN A 23 -8.62 -20.85 -1.37
C GLN A 23 -9.34 -19.90 -2.36
N PRO A 24 -9.42 -20.26 -3.65
CA PRO A 24 -10.09 -19.44 -4.67
C PRO A 24 -11.52 -19.08 -4.24
N LEU A 25 -11.79 -17.80 -3.97
CA LEU A 25 -13.06 -17.33 -3.42
C LEU A 25 -14.23 -17.48 -4.38
N ALA A 26 -13.95 -17.50 -5.69
CA ALA A 26 -14.94 -17.57 -6.77
C ALA A 26 -14.57 -18.61 -7.84
N GLY A 27 -13.87 -19.69 -7.44
CA GLY A 27 -13.39 -20.72 -8.37
C GLY A 27 -12.42 -20.17 -9.42
N ASP A 28 -12.44 -20.71 -10.65
CA ASP A 28 -11.55 -20.32 -11.76
C ASP A 28 -11.66 -18.82 -12.13
N SER A 29 -12.80 -18.19 -11.86
CA SER A 29 -13.01 -16.76 -12.12
C SER A 29 -12.31 -15.84 -11.12
N SER A 30 -11.58 -16.37 -10.13
CA SER A 30 -10.96 -15.57 -9.06
C SER A 30 -9.50 -15.20 -9.31
N HIS A 31 -8.89 -15.65 -10.42
CA HIS A 31 -7.49 -15.35 -10.74
C HIS A 31 -7.20 -13.84 -10.88
N TRP A 32 -8.19 -13.04 -11.28
CA TRP A 32 -8.01 -11.59 -11.38
C TRP A 32 -7.70 -10.93 -10.03
N ILE A 33 -8.23 -11.48 -8.91
CA ILE A 33 -7.95 -10.96 -7.56
C ILE A 33 -6.46 -11.11 -7.27
N ASN A 34 -5.86 -12.24 -7.65
CA ASN A 34 -4.44 -12.48 -7.48
C ASN A 34 -3.59 -11.55 -8.35
N TRP A 35 -3.96 -11.36 -9.62
CA TRP A 35 -3.27 -10.43 -10.51
C TRP A 35 -3.32 -8.98 -10.03
N VAL A 36 -4.50 -8.53 -9.57
CA VAL A 36 -4.64 -7.19 -8.96
C VAL A 36 -3.83 -7.10 -7.67
N GLY A 37 -3.81 -8.16 -6.85
CA GLY A 37 -3.01 -8.21 -5.63
C GLY A 37 -1.52 -8.11 -5.88
N TYR A 38 -0.99 -8.84 -6.87
CA TYR A 38 0.42 -8.72 -7.27
C TYR A 38 0.75 -7.36 -7.85
N GLY A 39 -0.14 -6.80 -8.68
CA GLY A 39 0.03 -5.45 -9.22
C GLY A 39 0.08 -4.39 -8.12
N LEU A 40 -0.82 -4.49 -7.14
CA LEU A 40 -0.87 -3.59 -5.99
C LEU A 40 0.36 -3.75 -5.09
N LEU A 41 0.78 -4.99 -4.83
CA LEU A 41 2.00 -5.28 -4.06
C LEU A 41 3.24 -4.68 -4.74
N ALA A 42 3.37 -4.86 -6.05
CA ALA A 42 4.46 -4.30 -6.83
C ALA A 42 4.43 -2.76 -6.81
N ALA A 43 3.25 -2.15 -6.94
CA ALA A 43 3.10 -0.69 -6.85
C ALA A 43 3.55 -0.16 -5.48
N HIS A 44 3.05 -0.75 -4.39
CA HIS A 44 3.44 -0.35 -3.03
C HIS A 44 4.92 -0.64 -2.73
N PHE A 45 5.50 -1.68 -3.33
CA PHE A 45 6.93 -1.93 -3.27
C PHE A 45 7.74 -0.84 -3.99
N CYS A 46 7.32 -0.42 -5.19
CA CYS A 46 7.91 0.72 -5.88
C CYS A 46 7.84 2.00 -5.05
N GLU A 47 6.72 2.24 -4.37
CA GLU A 47 6.58 3.38 -3.46
C GLU A 47 7.61 3.34 -2.31
N CYS A 48 7.84 2.17 -1.72
CA CYS A 48 8.88 1.98 -0.71
C CYS A 48 10.28 2.36 -1.23
N LEU A 49 10.57 2.09 -2.50
CA LEU A 49 11.85 2.43 -3.13
C LEU A 49 11.97 3.92 -3.46
N ILE A 50 10.92 4.51 -4.05
CA ILE A 50 10.89 5.91 -4.48
C ILE A 50 10.96 6.86 -3.27
N PHE A 51 10.20 6.56 -2.22
CA PHE A 51 10.10 7.36 -1.00
C PHE A 51 10.97 6.81 0.13
N ARG A 52 12.01 6.03 -0.20
CA ARG A 52 12.89 5.42 0.80
C ARG A 52 13.47 6.45 1.78
N LYS A 53 13.82 7.64 1.29
CA LYS A 53 14.43 8.70 2.11
C LYS A 53 13.43 9.25 3.14
N GLU A 54 12.23 9.57 2.71
CA GLU A 54 11.12 10.00 3.58
C GLU A 54 10.74 8.92 4.57
N LEU A 55 10.71 7.67 4.12
CA LEU A 55 10.42 6.53 4.97
C LEU A 55 11.46 6.38 6.10
N HIS A 56 12.76 6.50 5.78
CA HIS A 56 13.82 6.43 6.78
C HIS A 56 13.81 7.64 7.73
N ARG A 57 13.40 8.82 7.25
CA ARG A 57 13.25 10.02 8.07
C ARG A 57 12.09 9.87 9.07
N ASP A 58 10.91 9.52 8.56
CA ASP A 58 9.67 9.53 9.34
C ASP A 58 9.51 8.31 10.24
N TYR A 59 10.13 7.18 9.87
CA TYR A 59 10.10 5.92 10.62
C TYR A 59 11.48 5.52 11.17
N ALA A 60 12.36 6.48 11.44
CA ALA A 60 13.71 6.22 11.95
C ALA A 60 13.73 5.29 13.19
N ASN A 61 12.75 5.43 14.08
CA ASN A 61 12.62 4.62 15.30
C ASN A 61 12.11 3.19 15.04
N ASN A 62 11.35 2.97 13.96
CA ASN A 62 10.82 1.65 13.62
C ASN A 62 10.62 1.52 12.11
N LEU A 63 11.75 1.31 11.43
CA LEU A 63 11.81 1.28 9.96
C LEU A 63 10.94 0.14 9.39
N ALA A 64 10.90 -1.00 10.07
CA ALA A 64 10.09 -2.15 9.67
C ALA A 64 8.60 -1.81 9.65
N LEU A 65 8.10 -1.13 10.67
CA LEU A 65 6.72 -0.66 10.72
C LEU A 65 6.42 0.33 9.60
N GLY A 66 7.38 1.19 9.25
CA GLY A 66 7.27 2.08 8.09
C GLY A 66 7.06 1.32 6.79
N TYR A 67 7.94 0.35 6.49
CA TYR A 67 7.82 -0.47 5.28
C TYR A 67 6.50 -1.25 5.23
N ILE A 68 6.08 -1.84 6.35
CA ILE A 68 4.78 -2.54 6.44
C ILE A 68 3.63 -1.57 6.17
N THR A 69 3.70 -0.35 6.71
CA THR A 69 2.67 0.67 6.52
C THR A 69 2.53 1.05 5.05
N VAL A 70 3.65 1.25 4.33
CA VAL A 70 3.62 1.58 2.89
C VAL A 70 3.21 0.36 2.06
N LEU A 71 3.68 -0.85 2.40
CA LEU A 71 3.26 -2.07 1.71
C LEU A 71 1.76 -2.35 1.85
N LEU A 72 1.14 -1.98 2.98
CA LEU A 72 -0.30 -2.16 3.18
C LEU A 72 -1.12 -0.99 2.64
N LEU A 73 -0.65 0.25 2.81
CA LEU A 73 -1.45 1.47 2.64
C LEU A 73 -0.81 2.52 1.70
N GLY A 74 0.11 2.09 0.82
CA GLY A 74 0.99 2.92 0.00
C GLY A 74 0.42 4.27 -0.40
N LEU A 75 -0.61 4.27 -1.28
CA LEU A 75 -1.25 5.48 -1.83
C LEU A 75 -1.66 6.51 -0.78
N GLY A 76 -2.10 6.06 0.39
CA GLY A 76 -2.52 6.95 1.47
C GLY A 76 -1.36 7.63 2.18
N ARG A 77 -0.20 6.97 2.26
CA ARG A 77 1.00 7.53 2.91
C ARG A 77 1.85 8.34 1.95
N THR A 78 2.02 7.87 0.71
CA THR A 78 2.80 8.56 -0.33
C THR A 78 2.16 9.88 -0.75
N SER A 79 0.83 9.96 -0.79
CA SER A 79 0.13 11.23 -1.06
C SER A 79 0.43 12.32 -0.01
N ALA A 80 0.64 11.94 1.25
CA ALA A 80 1.05 12.88 2.30
C ALA A 80 2.47 13.44 2.04
N TRP A 81 3.42 12.57 1.70
CA TRP A 81 4.79 12.99 1.35
C TRP A 81 4.84 13.87 0.10
N LEU A 82 4.03 13.57 -0.91
CA LEU A 82 3.91 14.42 -2.09
C LEU A 82 3.39 15.82 -1.74
N ASN A 83 2.41 15.90 -0.84
CA ASN A 83 1.86 17.18 -0.40
C ASN A 83 2.88 18.00 0.41
N GLU A 84 3.66 17.36 1.28
CA GLU A 84 4.77 17.99 2.01
C GLU A 84 5.87 18.52 1.07
N ARG A 85 6.29 17.72 0.08
CA ARG A 85 7.26 18.14 -0.93
C ARG A 85 6.75 19.33 -1.75
N LYS A 86 5.47 19.35 -2.07
CA LYS A 86 4.85 20.47 -2.80
C LYS A 86 4.83 21.75 -1.95
N SER A 87 4.50 21.63 -0.65
CA SER A 87 4.44 22.77 0.27
C SER A 87 5.80 23.40 0.57
N THR A 88 6.90 22.64 0.46
CA THR A 88 8.27 23.11 0.73
C THR A 88 8.96 23.73 -0.49
N ALA A 89 8.35 23.60 -1.67
CA ALA A 89 8.84 24.16 -2.93
C ALA A 89 8.23 25.53 -3.29
N VAL A 90 7.39 26.09 -2.41
CA VAL A 90 6.76 27.42 -2.50
C VAL A 90 7.40 28.33 -1.47
#